data_AF-A0A6J3C6F9-F1
#
_entry.id   AF-A0A6J3C6F9-F1
#
_cell.length_a   1.000
_cell.length_b   1.000
_cell.length_c   1.000
_cell.angle_alpha   90.00
_cell.angle_beta   90.00
_cell.angle_gamma   90.00
#
_symmetry.space_group_name_H-M   'P 1'
#
loop_
_entity.id
_entity.type
_entity.pdbx_description
1 polymer ?
#
loop_
_entity_poly.entity_id
_entity_poly.type
_entity_poly.pdbx_seq_one_letter_code
_entity_poly.pdbx_strand_id
1 'polypeptide(L)'
;MSLERDNMSVGPSMSVGGSSTDPRSQLLQEMREHNFDMIRFASYRTACKLRYVQKKCNLHVIDIWNVIEAFRENALNTLEPNACVNVTRLETLVSSLYHNLNKRLPPAHQVSVEACSALLLNWLLSAYSTG
;
A
#
# COMPACT_ATOMS: atom_id res chain seq x y z
N MET A 1 59.07 -21.58 27.45
CA MET A 1 57.88 -22.23 28.04
C MET A 1 56.72 -21.28 27.81
N SER A 2 55.97 -21.49 26.73
CA SER A 2 54.67 -22.19 26.75
C SER A 2 53.60 -21.27 27.35
N LEU A 3 52.82 -20.58 26.50
CA LEU A 3 51.47 -20.98 26.05
C LEU A 3 50.42 -20.67 27.12
N GLU A 4 49.59 -19.67 26.86
CA GLU A 4 48.14 -19.79 27.03
C GLU A 4 47.44 -18.71 26.19
N ARG A 5 46.71 -19.20 25.17
CA ARG A 5 45.77 -18.45 24.34
C ARG A 5 44.40 -18.72 24.94
N ASP A 6 43.71 -17.71 25.43
CA ASP A 6 42.28 -17.73 25.77
C ASP A 6 41.86 -16.25 25.87
N ASN A 7 40.75 -15.74 25.38
CA ASN A 7 39.56 -16.29 24.77
C ASN A 7 38.84 -15.07 24.16
N MET A 8 38.87 -14.88 22.83
CA MET A 8 38.03 -13.87 22.17
C MET A 8 36.60 -14.41 22.13
N SER A 9 35.80 -14.04 23.13
CA SER A 9 34.36 -14.30 23.13
C SER A 9 33.71 -13.37 22.10
N VAL A 10 33.53 -13.88 20.89
CA VAL A 10 32.73 -13.25 19.84
C VAL A 10 31.28 -13.30 20.30
N GLY A 11 30.78 -12.17 20.81
CA GLY A 11 29.35 -12.00 21.11
C GLY A 11 28.50 -12.21 19.85
N PRO A 12 27.26 -12.70 20.00
CA PRO A 12 26.46 -13.08 18.85
C PRO A 12 26.15 -11.82 18.01
N SER A 13 26.50 -11.86 16.73
CA SER A 13 26.00 -10.92 15.73
C SER A 13 24.49 -10.87 15.83
N MET A 14 23.95 -9.73 16.24
CA MET A 14 22.53 -9.43 16.09
C MET A 14 22.23 -9.43 14.61
N SER A 15 21.60 -10.50 14.14
CA SER A 15 20.92 -10.51 12.86
C SER A 15 19.83 -9.46 12.91
N VAL A 16 20.08 -8.30 12.31
CA VAL A 16 19.04 -7.34 11.92
C VAL A 16 18.22 -8.05 10.84
N GLY A 17 17.32 -8.92 11.28
CA GLY A 17 16.24 -9.47 10.49
C GLY A 17 15.21 -8.37 10.30
N GLY A 18 15.56 -7.35 9.51
CA GLY A 18 14.55 -6.57 8.82
C GLY A 18 13.86 -7.54 7.89
N SER A 19 12.70 -8.05 8.28
CA SER A 19 11.82 -8.72 7.35
C SER A 19 11.52 -7.72 6.26
N SER A 20 12.23 -7.81 5.14
CA SER A 20 11.88 -7.12 3.90
C SER A 20 10.60 -7.78 3.39
N THR A 21 9.50 -7.54 4.12
CA THR A 21 8.16 -7.86 3.65
C THR A 21 8.01 -7.10 2.35
N ASP A 22 7.89 -7.82 1.25
CA ASP A 22 7.55 -7.24 -0.04
C ASP A 22 6.34 -6.31 0.21
N PRO A 23 6.42 -5.00 -0.08
CA PRO A 23 5.31 -4.07 0.13
C PRO A 23 3.99 -4.57 -0.48
N ARG A 24 4.06 -5.37 -1.56
CA ARG A 24 2.91 -6.04 -2.18
C ARG A 24 2.25 -7.07 -1.26
N SER A 25 3.04 -7.72 -0.41
CA SER A 25 2.60 -8.73 0.53
C SER A 25 2.10 -8.16 1.86
N GLN A 26 2.36 -6.88 2.16
CA GLN A 26 1.99 -6.27 3.45
C GLN A 26 0.47 -6.33 3.70
N LEU A 27 -0.35 -5.82 2.78
CA LEU A 27 -1.81 -5.84 2.94
C LEU A 27 -2.35 -7.26 3.05
N LEU A 28 -1.80 -8.19 2.27
CA LEU A 28 -2.21 -9.60 2.31
C LEU A 28 -1.86 -10.25 3.64
N GLN A 29 -0.69 -9.94 4.20
CA GLN A 29 -0.26 -10.41 5.51
C GLN A 29 -1.16 -9.86 6.61
N GLU A 30 -1.40 -8.54 6.65
CA GLU A 30 -2.26 -7.91 7.64
C GLU A 30 -3.71 -8.46 7.56
N MET A 31 -4.22 -8.72 6.35
CA MET A 31 -5.54 -9.33 6.17
C MET A 31 -5.63 -10.77 6.70
N ARG A 32 -4.53 -11.54 6.67
CA ARG A 32 -4.48 -12.88 7.29
C ARG A 32 -4.55 -12.78 8.80
N GLU A 33 -3.86 -11.81 9.40
CA GLU A 33 -3.87 -11.57 10.85
C GLU A 33 -5.26 -11.18 11.37
N HIS A 34 -6.08 -10.53 10.54
CA HIS A 34 -7.47 -10.23 10.84
C HIS A 34 -8.43 -11.43 10.72
N ASN A 35 -7.95 -12.62 10.35
CA ASN A 35 -8.73 -13.86 10.26
C ASN A 35 -9.99 -13.76 9.39
N PHE A 36 -10.00 -12.90 8.37
CA PHE A 36 -11.15 -12.78 7.45
C PHE A 36 -11.47 -14.11 6.75
N ASP A 37 -10.50 -15.00 6.61
CA ASP A 37 -10.68 -16.33 6.02
C ASP A 37 -11.58 -17.27 6.83
N MET A 38 -11.83 -16.97 8.10
CA MET A 38 -12.79 -17.71 8.93
C MET A 38 -14.25 -17.39 8.62
N ILE A 39 -14.52 -16.30 7.89
CA ILE A 39 -15.89 -15.92 7.53
C ILE A 39 -16.48 -16.96 6.57
N ARG A 40 -17.56 -17.63 6.99
CA ARG A 40 -18.20 -18.72 6.24
C ARG A 40 -18.72 -18.29 4.86
N PHE A 41 -19.42 -17.17 4.80
CA PHE A 41 -20.01 -16.69 3.55
C PHE A 41 -18.95 -15.99 2.68
N ALA A 42 -18.74 -16.51 1.48
CA ALA A 42 -17.73 -16.00 0.56
C ALA A 42 -17.89 -14.50 0.23
N SER A 43 -19.12 -14.05 -0.03
CA SER A 43 -19.39 -12.63 -0.33
C SER A 43 -19.03 -11.72 0.84
N TYR A 44 -19.35 -12.13 2.08
CA TYR A 44 -18.99 -11.36 3.28
C TYR A 44 -17.48 -11.36 3.51
N ARG A 45 -16.82 -12.50 3.31
CA ARG A 45 -15.35 -12.59 3.38
C ARG A 45 -14.69 -11.62 2.41
N THR A 46 -15.12 -11.62 1.16
CA THR A 46 -14.62 -10.69 0.13
C THR A 46 -14.92 -9.24 0.51
N ALA A 47 -16.14 -8.94 0.96
CA ALA A 47 -16.51 -7.57 1.36
C ALA A 47 -15.67 -7.06 2.55
N CYS A 48 -15.42 -7.89 3.57
CA CYS A 48 -14.58 -7.54 4.71
C CYS A 48 -13.13 -7.27 4.27
N LYS A 49 -12.59 -8.13 3.40
CA LYS A 49 -11.27 -7.96 2.81
C LYS A 49 -11.15 -6.67 2.00
N LEU A 50 -12.14 -6.35 1.17
CA LEU A 50 -12.18 -5.10 0.40
C LEU A 50 -12.35 -3.87 1.31
N ARG A 51 -13.21 -3.95 2.32
CA ARG A 51 -13.40 -2.87 3.30
C ARG A 51 -12.12 -2.59 4.09
N TYR A 52 -11.35 -3.63 4.39
CA TYR A 52 -10.05 -3.48 5.03
C TYR A 52 -9.08 -2.68 4.16
N VAL A 53 -8.89 -3.09 2.90
CA VAL A 53 -8.06 -2.36 1.93
C VAL A 53 -8.54 -0.93 1.76
N GLN A 54 -9.85 -0.71 1.61
CA GLN A 54 -10.43 0.62 1.46
C GLN A 54 -10.11 1.54 2.66
N LYS A 55 -10.14 1.00 3.88
CA LYS A 55 -9.79 1.76 5.08
C LYS A 55 -8.29 2.02 5.16
N LYS A 56 -7.46 0.98 4.97
CA LYS A 56 -6.01 1.12 5.07
C LYS A 56 -5.40 2.07 4.04
N CYS A 57 -5.93 2.06 2.82
CA CYS A 57 -5.55 3.00 1.77
C CYS A 57 -6.27 4.35 1.86
N ASN A 58 -7.05 4.64 2.91
CA ASN A 58 -7.83 5.89 3.02
C ASN A 58 -8.79 6.18 1.84
N LEU A 59 -9.15 5.17 1.04
CA LEU A 59 -10.09 5.33 -0.08
C LEU A 59 -11.51 5.65 0.40
N HIS A 60 -11.84 5.33 1.65
CA HIS A 60 -13.15 5.58 2.24
C HIS A 60 -13.47 7.07 2.47
N VAL A 61 -12.46 7.96 2.46
CA VAL A 61 -12.64 9.42 2.56
C VAL A 61 -12.52 10.12 1.20
N ILE A 62 -12.19 9.38 0.15
CA ILE A 62 -12.09 9.90 -1.22
C ILE A 62 -13.47 9.85 -1.85
N ASP A 63 -13.99 11.02 -2.25
CA ASP A 63 -15.24 11.11 -2.99
C ASP A 63 -15.02 11.01 -4.51
N ILE A 64 -16.12 10.81 -5.25
CA ILE A 64 -16.07 10.66 -6.70
C ILE A 64 -15.50 11.91 -7.40
N TRP A 65 -15.73 13.10 -6.84
CA TRP A 65 -15.21 14.36 -7.39
C TRP A 65 -13.68 14.40 -7.34
N ASN A 66 -13.08 13.97 -6.23
CA ASN A 66 -11.63 13.86 -6.09
C ASN A 66 -11.02 12.90 -7.12
N VAL A 67 -11.72 11.79 -7.40
CA VAL A 67 -11.31 10.83 -8.44
C VAL A 67 -11.37 11.47 -9.82
N ILE A 68 -12.50 12.09 -10.18
CA ILE A 68 -12.67 12.78 -11.47
C ILE A 68 -11.58 13.84 -11.67
N GLU A 69 -11.33 14.65 -10.64
CA GLU A 69 -10.34 15.72 -10.71
C GLU A 69 -8.92 15.19 -10.87
N ALA A 70 -8.53 14.18 -10.11
CA ALA A 70 -7.21 13.55 -10.25
C ALA A 70 -7.01 12.94 -11.65
N PHE A 71 -8.03 12.29 -12.22
CA PHE A 71 -7.97 11.77 -13.59
C PHE A 71 -7.83 12.90 -14.63
N ARG A 72 -8.54 14.01 -14.43
CA ARG A 72 -8.49 15.18 -15.30
C ARG A 72 -7.13 15.88 -15.27
N GLU A 73 -6.59 16.12 -14.07
CA GLU A 73 -5.27 16.72 -13.87
C GLU A 73 -4.13 15.87 -14.48
N ASN A 74 -4.30 14.54 -14.52
CA ASN A 74 -3.35 13.60 -15.11
C ASN A 74 -3.64 13.25 -16.59
N ALA A 75 -4.60 13.94 -17.22
CA ALA A 75 -5.06 13.72 -18.59
C ALA A 75 -5.49 12.26 -18.89
N LEU A 76 -5.85 11.48 -17.87
CA LEU A 76 -6.29 10.09 -18.03
C LEU A 76 -7.72 10.00 -18.56
N ASN A 77 -8.52 11.05 -18.38
CA ASN A 77 -9.88 11.14 -18.91
C ASN A 77 -9.94 11.25 -20.45
N THR A 78 -8.80 11.46 -21.11
CA THR A 78 -8.69 11.57 -22.58
C THR A 78 -8.15 10.31 -23.23
N LEU A 79 -7.78 9.30 -22.43
CA LEU A 79 -7.27 8.05 -22.94
C LEU A 79 -8.39 7.20 -23.53
N GLU A 80 -8.06 6.45 -24.58
CA GLU A 80 -8.90 5.38 -25.08
C GLU A 80 -9.19 4.35 -23.96
N PRO A 81 -10.40 3.77 -23.90
CA PRO A 81 -10.82 2.90 -22.78
C PRO A 81 -9.87 1.72 -22.47
N ASN A 82 -9.12 1.24 -23.47
CA ASN A 82 -8.21 0.10 -23.35
C ASN A 82 -6.73 0.52 -23.34
N ALA A 83 -6.43 1.81 -23.26
CA ALA A 83 -5.05 2.29 -23.22
C ALA A 83 -4.36 1.86 -21.92
N CYS A 84 -3.18 1.27 -22.03
CA CYS A 84 -2.37 0.90 -20.87
C CYS A 84 -1.78 2.14 -20.20
N VAL A 85 -1.76 2.15 -18.87
CA VAL A 85 -1.12 3.19 -18.05
C VAL A 85 0.14 2.59 -17.41
N ASN A 86 1.29 3.23 -17.62
CA ASN A 86 2.53 2.76 -17.01
C ASN A 86 2.57 3.07 -15.50
N VAL A 87 3.48 2.40 -14.78
CA VAL A 87 3.59 2.51 -13.31
C VAL A 87 3.79 3.95 -12.86
N THR A 88 4.65 4.71 -13.53
CA THR A 88 4.95 6.11 -13.19
C THR A 88 3.70 6.99 -13.31
N ARG A 89 2.91 6.87 -14.38
CA ARG A 89 1.65 7.64 -14.53
C ARG A 89 0.62 7.23 -13.47
N LEU A 90 0.58 5.95 -13.12
CA LEU A 90 -0.30 5.47 -12.05
C LEU A 90 0.12 6.03 -10.69
N GLU A 91 1.41 6.09 -10.40
CA GLU A 91 1.97 6.70 -9.19
C GLU A 91 1.64 8.20 -9.11
N THR A 92 1.78 8.94 -10.21
CA THR A 92 1.39 10.37 -10.27
C THR A 92 -0.10 10.54 -10.00
N LEU A 93 -0.96 9.73 -10.63
CA LEU A 93 -2.40 9.76 -10.39
C LEU A 93 -2.75 9.53 -8.92
N VAL A 94 -2.18 8.47 -8.33
CA VAL A 94 -2.42 8.10 -6.95
C VAL A 94 -1.95 9.21 -6.00
N SER A 95 -0.80 9.83 -6.27
CA SER A 95 -0.30 10.98 -5.51
C SER A 95 -1.24 12.18 -5.61
N SER A 96 -1.75 12.49 -6.82
CA SER A 96 -2.75 13.55 -7.02
C SER A 96 -4.02 13.31 -6.21
N LEU A 97 -4.49 12.06 -6.09
CA LEU A 97 -5.68 11.74 -5.27
C LEU A 97 -5.50 12.20 -3.82
N TYR A 98 -4.37 11.88 -3.19
CA TYR A 98 -4.15 12.24 -1.79
C TYR A 98 -3.76 13.71 -1.59
N HIS A 99 -3.06 14.32 -2.55
CA HIS A 99 -2.84 15.77 -2.54
C HIS A 99 -4.16 16.54 -2.61
N ASN A 100 -5.05 16.18 -3.53
CA ASN A 100 -6.35 16.84 -3.69
C ASN A 100 -7.27 16.60 -2.49
N LEU A 101 -7.21 15.40 -1.90
CA LEU A 101 -7.89 15.11 -0.64
C LEU A 101 -7.41 16.05 0.48
N ASN A 102 -6.09 16.17 0.67
CA ASN A 102 -5.53 17.00 1.75
C ASN A 102 -5.83 18.50 1.60
N LYS A 103 -6.03 19.00 0.37
CA LYS A 103 -6.49 20.38 0.13
C LYS A 103 -7.90 20.66 0.71
N ARG A 104 -8.73 19.62 0.85
CA ARG A 104 -10.13 19.72 1.29
C ARG A 104 -10.32 19.33 2.76
N LEU A 105 -9.32 18.71 3.38
CA LEU A 105 -9.37 18.28 4.78
C LEU A 105 -8.74 19.31 5.72
N PRO A 106 -9.26 19.47 6.94
CA PRO A 106 -8.56 20.19 8.00
C PRO A 106 -7.18 19.55 8.29
N PRO A 107 -6.17 20.32 8.72
CA PRO A 107 -4.81 19.80 8.95
C PRO A 107 -4.76 18.55 9.86
N ALA A 108 -5.64 18.47 10.87
CA ALA A 108 -5.72 17.35 11.80
C ALA A 108 -6.18 16.02 11.16
N HIS A 109 -6.80 16.07 9.97
CA HIS A 109 -7.30 14.88 9.27
C HIS A 109 -6.50 14.56 8.00
N GLN A 110 -5.45 15.31 7.71
CA GLN A 110 -4.63 15.06 6.53
C GLN A 110 -3.92 13.72 6.65
N VAL A 111 -3.78 13.05 5.51
CA VAL A 111 -3.11 11.75 5.42
C VAL A 111 -1.71 11.93 4.83
N SER A 112 -0.79 11.02 5.18
CA SER A 112 0.53 10.99 4.53
C SER A 112 0.37 10.60 3.07
N VAL A 113 0.65 11.54 2.17
CA VAL A 113 0.55 11.32 0.72
C VAL A 113 1.50 10.21 0.29
N GLU A 114 2.75 10.24 0.73
CA GLU A 114 3.77 9.25 0.37
C GLU A 114 3.36 7.84 0.80
N ALA A 115 3.02 7.66 2.08
CA ALA A 115 2.68 6.34 2.61
C ALA A 115 1.38 5.79 2.01
N CYS A 116 0.35 6.63 1.85
CA CYS A 116 -0.91 6.19 1.24
C CYS A 116 -0.74 5.87 -0.25
N SER A 117 0.07 6.66 -0.96
CA SER A 117 0.32 6.44 -2.38
C SER A 117 1.08 5.15 -2.63
N ALA A 118 2.15 4.90 -1.87
CA ALA A 118 2.90 3.66 -1.95
C ALA A 118 2.03 2.44 -1.66
N LEU A 119 1.21 2.51 -0.60
CA LEU A 119 0.32 1.39 -0.23
C LEU A 119 -0.72 1.10 -1.31
N LEU A 120 -1.38 2.14 -1.83
CA LEU A 120 -2.40 1.97 -2.88
C LEU A 120 -1.78 1.51 -4.20
N LEU A 121 -0.63 2.07 -4.60
CA LEU A 121 0.08 1.66 -5.80
C LEU A 121 0.46 0.18 -5.75
N ASN A 122 1.04 -0.27 -4.63
CA ASN A 122 1.40 -1.68 -4.46
C ASN A 122 0.18 -2.61 -4.52
N TRP A 123 -0.96 -2.20 -3.95
CA TRP A 123 -2.20 -2.95 -4.06
C TRP A 123 -2.68 -3.07 -5.51
N LEU A 124 -2.69 -1.95 -6.26
CA LEU A 124 -3.11 -1.92 -7.66
C LEU A 124 -2.19 -2.76 -8.55
N LEU A 125 -0.87 -2.65 -8.37
CA LEU A 125 0.09 -3.47 -9.12
C LEU A 125 -0.09 -4.96 -8.81
N SER A 126 -0.33 -5.32 -7.54
CA SER A 126 -0.56 -6.73 -7.18
C SER A 126 -1.83 -7.28 -7.82
N ALA A 127 -2.88 -6.45 -7.93
CA ALA A 127 -4.17 -6.84 -8.50
C ALA A 127 -4.20 -6.91 -10.03
N TYR A 128 -3.42 -6.06 -10.72
CA TYR A 128 -3.52 -5.86 -12.18
C TYR A 128 -2.23 -6.10 -12.97
N SER A 129 -1.06 -6.15 -12.34
CA SER A 129 0.23 -6.39 -13.02
C SER A 129 0.62 -7.87 -13.06
N THR A 130 -0.14 -8.76 -12.42
CA THR A 130 0.03 -10.21 -12.52
C THR A 130 -0.56 -10.72 -13.83
N GLY A 131 0.14 -10.43 -14.93
CA GLY A 131 -0.11 -10.91 -16.29
C GLY A 131 1.20 -11.06 -17.03
#